data_AF-A0A0B4E235-F1
#
_entry.id   AF-A0A0B4E235-F1
#
_cell.length_a   1.000
_cell.length_b   1.000
_cell.length_c   1.000
_cell.angle_alpha   90.00
_cell.angle_beta   90.00
_cell.angle_gamma   90.00
#
_symmetry.space_group_name_H-M   'P 1'
#
loop_
_entity.id
_entity.type
_entity.pdbx_description
1 polymer ?
#
loop_
_entity_poly.entity_id
_entity_poly.type
_entity_poly.pdbx_seq_one_letter_code
_entity_poly.pdbx_strand_id
1 'polypeptide(L)'
;SQGRQPCWKLNHRFGVPNMARRVQQTGRTGWYYRVLEPGTVTPGDRLELIDRLAPDWTLRRLWHALYVDRMNLVELEGIAALDVLAEGWRKYAVRRLDSRRVEDWSARLDGTA
;
A
#
# COMPACT_ATOMS: atom_id res chain seq x y z
N SER A 1 5.81 2.68 6.42
CA SER A 1 6.20 3.42 5.19
C SER A 1 5.14 3.33 4.11
N GLN A 2 4.51 2.16 3.88
CA GLN A 2 3.43 1.98 2.90
C GLN A 2 2.62 0.73 3.18
N GLY A 3 1.39 0.63 2.65
CA GLY A 3 0.67 -0.63 2.60
C GLY A 3 1.39 -1.63 1.68
N ARG A 4 1.28 -2.92 2.01
CA ARG A 4 1.79 -3.97 1.12
C ARG A 4 0.90 -4.06 -0.11
N GLN A 5 1.51 -4.10 -1.28
CA GLN A 5 0.79 -4.41 -2.52
C GLN A 5 0.84 -5.93 -2.76
N PRO A 6 -0.30 -6.62 -2.85
CA PRO A 6 -0.29 -8.03 -3.22
C PRO A 6 0.16 -8.19 -4.67
N CYS A 7 0.78 -9.34 -4.96
CA CYS A 7 1.22 -9.69 -6.30
C CYS A 7 0.90 -11.16 -6.63
N TRP A 8 0.94 -11.48 -7.92
CA TRP A 8 0.59 -12.78 -8.49
C TRP A 8 1.32 -13.98 -7.85
N LYS A 9 2.50 -13.77 -7.24
CA LYS A 9 3.21 -14.81 -6.48
C LYS A 9 2.38 -15.37 -5.31
N LEU A 10 1.43 -14.61 -4.77
CA LEU A 10 0.47 -15.12 -3.78
C LEU A 10 -0.45 -16.18 -4.41
N ASN A 11 -0.84 -16.02 -5.68
CA ASN A 11 -1.70 -16.98 -6.37
C ASN A 11 -1.02 -18.35 -6.43
N HIS A 12 0.25 -18.38 -6.83
CA HIS A 12 1.04 -19.63 -6.87
C HIS A 12 1.31 -20.19 -5.48
N ARG A 13 1.75 -19.35 -4.53
CA ARG A 13 2.09 -19.80 -3.17
C ARG A 13 0.93 -20.52 -2.49
N PHE A 14 -0.30 -20.08 -2.74
CA PHE A 14 -1.49 -20.62 -2.10
C PHE A 14 -2.32 -21.54 -3.01
N GLY A 15 -1.92 -21.74 -4.27
CA GLY A 15 -2.71 -22.54 -5.24
C GLY A 15 -4.10 -21.96 -5.53
N VAL A 16 -4.30 -20.65 -5.35
CA VAL A 16 -5.59 -19.96 -5.52
C VAL A 16 -5.44 -18.88 -6.59
N PRO A 17 -6.04 -19.05 -7.79
CA PRO A 17 -5.76 -18.20 -8.96
C PRO A 17 -5.98 -16.69 -8.75
N ASN A 18 -6.88 -16.30 -7.85
CA ASN A 18 -7.22 -14.90 -7.60
C ASN A 18 -6.82 -14.41 -6.19
N MET A 19 -5.89 -15.08 -5.51
CA MET A 19 -5.50 -14.75 -4.13
C MET A 19 -5.04 -13.29 -4.00
N ALA A 20 -4.17 -12.81 -4.90
CA ALA A 20 -3.67 -11.44 -4.89
C ALA A 20 -4.80 -10.42 -5.03
N ARG A 21 -5.78 -10.69 -5.91
CA ARG A 21 -6.97 -9.84 -6.08
C ARG A 21 -7.81 -9.80 -4.81
N ARG A 22 -8.07 -10.96 -4.18
CA ARG A 22 -8.83 -11.05 -2.92
C ARG A 22 -8.15 -10.28 -1.79
N VAL A 23 -6.83 -10.40 -1.68
CA VAL A 23 -6.03 -9.67 -0.68
C VAL A 23 -6.09 -8.16 -0.93
N GLN A 24 -6.05 -7.71 -2.19
CA GLN A 24 -6.23 -6.29 -2.52
C GLN A 24 -7.66 -5.82 -2.22
N GLN A 25 -8.68 -6.57 -2.63
CA GLN A 25 -10.09 -6.21 -2.46
C GLN A 25 -10.53 -6.15 -1.00
N THR A 26 -9.90 -6.92 -0.11
CA THR A 26 -10.23 -6.92 1.32
C THR A 26 -9.39 -5.95 2.14
N GLY A 27 -8.30 -5.42 1.58
CA GLY A 27 -7.34 -4.58 2.30
C GLY A 27 -6.51 -5.30 3.36
N ARG A 28 -6.61 -6.65 3.44
CA ARG A 28 -5.86 -7.48 4.40
C ARG A 28 -4.44 -7.75 3.91
N THR A 29 -3.71 -6.69 3.60
CA THR A 29 -2.40 -6.77 2.94
C THR A 29 -1.23 -6.73 3.92
N GLY A 30 -1.42 -6.13 5.11
CA GLY A 30 -0.31 -5.74 5.97
C GLY A 30 0.44 -4.52 5.42
N TRP A 31 1.63 -4.25 5.95
CA TRP A 31 2.41 -3.06 5.59
C TRP A 31 3.91 -3.30 5.69
N TYR A 32 4.67 -2.34 5.17
CA TYR A 32 6.12 -2.30 5.29
C TYR A 32 6.57 -1.20 6.26
N TYR A 33 7.70 -1.44 6.90
CA TYR A 33 8.46 -0.45 7.66
C TYR A 33 9.64 0.06 6.84
N ARG A 34 10.10 1.26 7.17
CA ARG A 34 11.40 1.79 6.77
C ARG A 34 12.28 1.72 8.01
N VAL A 35 13.50 1.23 7.90
CA VAL A 35 14.48 1.30 8.97
C VAL A 35 14.97 2.74 9.05
N LEU A 36 14.69 3.43 10.16
CA LEU A 36 15.19 4.79 10.41
C LEU A 36 16.58 4.73 11.03
N GLU A 37 16.76 3.81 11.96
CA GLU A 37 18.01 3.52 12.63
C GLU A 37 18.24 1.99 12.63
N PRO A 38 19.35 1.50 12.06
CA PRO A 38 19.70 0.08 12.13
C PRO A 38 20.03 -0.36 13.55
N GLY A 39 19.72 -1.61 13.89
CA GLY A 39 20.01 -2.20 15.19
C GLY A 39 19.75 -3.69 15.23
N THR A 40 19.84 -4.30 16.40
CA THR A 40 19.57 -5.73 16.62
C THR A 40 18.18 -5.92 17.24
N VAL A 41 17.44 -6.91 16.75
CA VAL A 41 16.15 -7.34 17.28
C VAL A 41 16.13 -8.87 17.37
N THR A 42 15.39 -9.40 18.34
CA THR A 42 15.27 -10.83 18.62
C THR A 42 13.81 -11.25 18.79
N PRO A 43 13.46 -12.54 18.55
CA PRO A 43 12.12 -13.03 18.84
C PRO A 43 11.76 -12.82 20.32
N GLY A 44 10.63 -12.19 20.59
CA GLY A 44 10.18 -11.85 21.95
C GLY A 44 10.26 -10.36 22.27
N ASP A 45 11.02 -9.59 21.51
CA ASP A 45 11.03 -8.13 21.60
C ASP A 45 9.66 -7.54 21.27
N ARG A 46 9.36 -6.39 21.88
CA ARG A 46 8.06 -5.71 21.73
C ARG A 46 8.17 -4.55 20.75
N LEU A 47 7.09 -4.34 20.00
CA LEU A 47 6.90 -3.11 19.25
C LEU A 47 6.20 -2.09 20.15
N GLU A 48 6.87 -0.97 20.40
CA GLU A 48 6.32 0.15 21.14
C GLU A 48 6.05 1.32 20.20
N LEU A 49 4.85 1.91 20.30
CA LEU A 49 4.51 3.09 19.52
C LEU A 49 5.06 4.33 20.22
N ILE A 50 6.14 4.87 19.68
CA ILE A 50 6.76 6.09 20.19
C ILE A 50 6.11 7.36 19.62
N ASP A 51 5.78 7.37 18.33
CA ASP A 51 5.29 8.53 17.61
C ASP A 51 4.17 8.19 16.64
N ARG A 52 3.29 9.18 16.41
CA ARG A 52 2.20 9.11 15.42
C ARG A 52 2.20 10.36 14.56
N LEU A 53 3.12 10.42 13.60
CA LEU A 53 3.36 11.60 12.75
C LEU A 53 2.17 12.00 11.86
N ALA A 54 1.36 11.04 11.43
CA ALA A 54 0.21 11.27 10.54
C ALA A 54 -1.03 10.51 11.05
N PRO A 55 -1.65 10.93 12.17
CA PRO A 55 -2.71 10.18 12.84
C PRO A 55 -3.93 9.94 11.94
N ASP A 56 -4.25 10.89 11.07
CA ASP A 56 -5.42 10.84 10.19
C ASP A 56 -5.21 9.98 8.93
N TRP A 57 -3.97 9.55 8.67
CA TRP A 57 -3.58 8.75 7.51
C TRP A 57 -3.40 7.28 7.89
N THR A 58 -4.51 6.63 8.23
CA THR A 58 -4.51 5.19 8.50
C THR A 58 -4.24 4.38 7.23
N LEU A 59 -3.68 3.17 7.40
CA LEU A 59 -3.50 2.23 6.28
C LEU A 59 -4.81 1.91 5.56
N ARG A 60 -5.93 1.87 6.30
CA ARG A 60 -7.25 1.61 5.73
C ARG A 60 -7.74 2.77 4.87
N ARG A 61 -7.52 4.02 5.30
CA ARG A 61 -7.85 5.22 4.50
C ARG A 61 -7.06 5.22 3.19
N LEU A 62 -5.73 5.03 3.28
CA LEU A 62 -4.86 4.96 2.11
C LEU A 62 -5.27 3.84 1.15
N TRP A 63 -5.58 2.65 1.67
CA TRP A 63 -6.08 1.53 0.88
C TRP A 63 -7.39 1.87 0.18
N HIS A 64 -8.34 2.48 0.88
CA HIS A 64 -9.63 2.84 0.32
C HIS A 64 -9.48 3.82 -0.84
N ALA A 65 -8.71 4.90 -0.64
CA ALA A 65 -8.42 5.89 -1.67
C ALA A 65 -7.69 5.29 -2.89
N LEU A 66 -6.74 4.38 -2.68
CA LEU A 66 -5.95 3.84 -3.80
C LEU A 66 -6.63 2.68 -4.54
N TYR A 67 -7.52 1.92 -3.90
CA TYR A 67 -8.04 0.67 -4.48
C TYR A 67 -9.57 0.56 -4.54
N VAL A 68 -10.31 1.41 -3.82
CA VAL A 68 -11.79 1.42 -3.81
C VAL A 68 -12.31 2.71 -4.48
N ASP A 69 -12.06 3.86 -3.86
CA ASP A 69 -12.46 5.19 -4.34
C ASP A 69 -11.31 5.87 -5.09
N ARG A 70 -10.96 5.28 -6.22
CA ARG A 70 -9.65 5.42 -6.88
C ARG A 70 -9.36 6.79 -7.49
N MET A 71 -10.38 7.63 -7.64
CA MET A 71 -10.33 8.95 -8.28
C MET A 71 -10.85 10.07 -7.37
N ASN A 72 -10.88 9.83 -6.06
CA ASN A 72 -11.14 10.88 -5.09
C ASN A 72 -9.98 11.88 -5.07
N LEU A 73 -10.15 13.01 -5.76
CA LEU A 73 -9.06 13.97 -5.98
C LEU A 73 -8.52 14.55 -4.67
N VAL A 74 -9.40 14.80 -3.69
CA VAL A 74 -9.02 15.33 -2.37
C VAL A 74 -8.12 14.33 -1.63
N GLU A 75 -8.49 13.05 -1.62
CA GLU A 75 -7.65 12.02 -1.01
C GLU A 75 -6.33 11.85 -1.78
N LEU A 76 -6.35 11.90 -3.11
CA LEU A 76 -5.13 11.77 -3.92
C LEU A 76 -4.16 12.94 -3.70
N GLU A 77 -4.65 14.18 -3.60
CA GLU A 77 -3.84 15.35 -3.25
C GLU A 77 -3.19 15.18 -1.86
N GLY A 78 -3.99 14.75 -0.88
CA GLY A 78 -3.50 14.46 0.45
C GLY A 78 -2.43 13.37 0.49
N ILE A 79 -2.61 12.29 -0.28
CA ILE A 79 -1.61 11.21 -0.40
C ILE A 79 -0.33 11.70 -1.07
N ALA A 80 -0.45 12.51 -2.13
CA ALA A 80 0.70 13.06 -2.85
C ALA A 80 1.58 13.93 -1.93
N ALA A 81 0.96 14.69 -1.03
CA ALA A 81 1.64 15.57 -0.07
C ALA A 81 2.17 14.87 1.20
N LEU A 82 1.90 13.57 1.41
CA LEU A 82 2.22 12.87 2.66
C LEU A 82 3.68 12.41 2.73
N ASP A 83 4.61 13.27 3.14
CA ASP A 83 6.07 13.03 3.09
C ASP A 83 6.58 11.76 3.81
N VAL A 84 5.90 11.35 4.88
CA VAL A 84 6.27 10.14 5.63
C VAL A 84 5.99 8.84 4.85
N LEU A 85 5.10 8.92 3.84
CA LEU A 85 4.71 7.80 2.98
C LEU A 85 5.83 7.45 1.98
N ALA A 86 5.94 6.18 1.63
CA ALA A 86 6.88 5.76 0.60
C ALA A 86 6.60 6.47 -0.73
N GLU A 87 7.66 6.93 -1.38
CA GLU A 87 7.60 7.71 -2.62
C GLU A 87 6.80 7.01 -3.72
N GLY A 88 6.92 5.68 -3.85
CA GLY A 88 6.17 4.91 -4.83
C GLY A 88 4.64 5.04 -4.69
N TRP A 89 4.12 5.15 -3.46
CA TRP A 89 2.69 5.35 -3.22
C TRP A 89 2.25 6.78 -3.53
N ARG A 90 3.06 7.77 -3.15
CA ARG A 90 2.83 9.17 -3.53
C ARG A 90 2.77 9.34 -5.05
N LYS A 91 3.70 8.68 -5.76
CA LYS A 91 3.75 8.68 -7.23
C LYS A 91 2.50 8.10 -7.89
N TYR A 92 1.81 7.12 -7.30
CA TYR A 92 0.52 6.68 -7.83
C TYR A 92 -0.51 7.79 -7.77
N ALA A 93 -0.61 8.49 -6.64
CA ALA A 93 -1.56 9.56 -6.48
C ALA A 93 -1.28 10.72 -7.46
N VAL A 94 -0.03 11.16 -7.55
CA VAL A 94 0.41 12.18 -8.53
C VAL A 94 0.04 11.79 -9.96
N ARG A 95 0.41 10.57 -10.40
CA ARG A 95 0.09 10.11 -11.76
C ARG A 95 -1.40 10.07 -12.04
N ARG A 96 -2.23 9.73 -11.06
CA ARG A 96 -3.69 9.72 -11.20
C ARG A 96 -4.26 11.14 -11.27
N LEU A 97 -3.73 12.09 -10.50
CA LEU A 97 -4.11 13.50 -10.57
C LEU A 97 -3.80 14.09 -11.96
N ASP A 98 -2.60 13.80 -12.49
CA ASP A 98 -2.14 14.29 -13.79
C ASP A 98 -2.92 13.66 -14.96
N SER A 99 -3.02 12.32 -14.97
CA SER A 99 -3.59 11.59 -16.10
C SER A 99 -5.10 11.42 -16.05
N ARG A 100 -5.72 11.67 -14.88
CA ARG A 100 -7.12 11.36 -14.57
C ARG A 100 -7.49 9.89 -14.82
N ARG A 101 -6.52 8.99 -14.71
CA ARG A 101 -6.68 7.56 -14.98
C ARG A 101 -6.03 6.72 -13.90
N VAL A 102 -6.68 5.59 -13.61
CA VAL A 102 -6.11 4.54 -12.76
C VAL A 102 -5.21 3.65 -13.60
N GLU A 103 -4.01 3.36 -13.09
CA GLU A 103 -3.08 2.43 -13.71
C GLU A 103 -3.63 1.00 -13.78
N ASP A 104 -3.20 0.23 -14.79
CA ASP A 104 -3.53 -1.19 -14.86
C ASP A 104 -2.79 -1.99 -13.78
N TRP A 105 -3.49 -2.95 -13.18
CA TRP A 105 -2.94 -3.81 -12.13
C TRP A 105 -2.76 -5.25 -12.58
N SER A 106 -3.14 -5.60 -13.80
CA SER A 106 -3.24 -6.99 -14.26
C SER A 106 -1.88 -7.68 -14.21
N ALA A 107 -0.83 -7.04 -14.72
CA ALA A 107 0.54 -7.57 -14.63
C ALA A 107 1.01 -7.82 -13.18
N ARG A 108 0.58 -6.99 -12.22
CA ARG A 108 0.92 -7.16 -10.80
C ARG A 108 0.11 -8.26 -10.13
N LEU A 109 -1.19 -8.32 -10.39
CA LEU A 109 -2.14 -9.17 -9.66
C LEU A 109 -2.32 -10.56 -10.29
N ASP A 110 -2.26 -10.65 -11.61
CA ASP A 110 -2.49 -11.88 -12.37
C ASP A 110 -1.17 -12.46 -12.88
N GLY A 111 -0.18 -11.60 -13.11
CA GLY A 111 1.11 -11.97 -13.71
C GLY A 111 1.10 -11.76 -15.22
N THR A 112 2.24 -12.02 -15.84
CA THR A 112 2.29 -12.24 -17.30
C THR A 112 2.11 -13.73 -17.52
N ALA A 113 1.10 -14.12 -18.29
CA ALA A 113 0.98 -15.48 -18.79
C ALA A 113 2.25 -15.89 -19.57
#